data_AF-A0A7V5ETF9-F1
#
_entry.id   AF-A0A7V5ETF9-F1
#
_cell.length_a   1.000
_cell.length_b   1.000
_cell.length_c   1.000
_cell.angle_alpha   90.00
_cell.angle_beta   90.00
_cell.angle_gamma   90.00
#
_symmetry.space_group_name_H-M   'P 1'
#
loop_
_entity.id
_entity.type
_entity.pdbx_description
1 polymer ?
#
loop_
_entity_poly.entity_id
_entity_poly.type
_entity_poly.pdbx_seq_one_letter_code
_entity_poly.pdbx_strand_id
1 'polypeptide(L)'
;MSLFKRLLFLVLILSLFGSVLAACGGEPVPVKDTEADFVLALPRLVVDIDENGVPTVAGLSPELLALLGVDVKQFAMDPRVVTWFTQANIQHIELVQKDDGIYVFVNGVLMPHLGWNSNELENMTDAMAKLGVIKPEFQTIIRFLVPFIQHTGLNVVLRFPKQPTVEEIPLRDVDEPIEMVVASSEEPMAILKARVVFDETGAPSILGLSTRDLADAGLAGLRNVGLTQETLQKMKEAGIQKITIQTTPNGLIFWINDEQLPYVVWNDEYLNRAADLYAQLYFTPQYELQRELVKTILPALARIEGEITLEFPQ
;
A
#
# COMPACT_ATOMS: atom_id res chain seq x y z
N MET A 1 38.95 11.53 -14.02
CA MET A 1 39.07 10.13 -13.54
C MET A 1 38.83 9.21 -14.74
N SER A 2 39.80 8.37 -15.13
CA SER A 2 39.72 7.60 -16.39
C SER A 2 38.58 6.57 -16.37
N LEU A 3 37.99 6.29 -17.54
CA LEU A 3 36.89 5.34 -17.72
C LEU A 3 37.17 3.97 -17.07
N PHE A 4 38.43 3.52 -17.14
CA PHE A 4 38.91 2.29 -16.51
C PHE A 4 38.80 2.31 -14.97
N LYS A 5 39.10 3.45 -14.32
CA LYS A 5 38.94 3.60 -12.87
C LYS A 5 37.46 3.64 -12.45
N ARG A 6 36.57 4.18 -13.28
CA ARG A 6 35.13 4.17 -13.02
C ARG A 6 34.55 2.76 -13.15
N LEU A 7 34.96 2.01 -14.17
CA LEU A 7 34.54 0.62 -14.36
C LEU A 7 35.06 -0.29 -13.24
N LEU A 8 36.34 -0.13 -12.85
CA LEU A 8 36.91 -0.89 -11.74
C LEU A 8 36.19 -0.59 -10.42
N PHE A 9 35.83 0.68 -10.16
CA PHE A 9 35.07 1.08 -8.98
C PHE A 9 33.64 0.52 -8.99
N LEU A 10 32.98 0.50 -10.14
CA LEU A 10 31.65 -0.09 -10.33
C LEU A 10 31.65 -1.61 -10.13
N VAL A 11 32.66 -2.31 -10.65
CA VAL A 11 32.85 -3.75 -10.45
C VAL A 11 33.18 -4.06 -8.99
N LEU A 12 33.96 -3.20 -8.32
CA LEU A 12 34.28 -3.38 -6.90
C LEU A 12 33.06 -3.13 -6.01
N ILE A 13 32.21 -2.15 -6.35
CA ILE A 13 30.93 -1.92 -5.68
C ILE A 13 29.98 -3.10 -5.92
N LEU A 14 29.81 -3.57 -7.16
CA LEU A 14 28.95 -4.73 -7.45
C LEU A 14 29.46 -6.01 -6.78
N SER A 15 30.77 -6.22 -6.73
CA SER A 15 31.38 -7.36 -6.05
C SER A 15 31.20 -7.27 -4.54
N LEU A 16 31.37 -6.09 -3.95
CA LEU A 16 31.14 -5.88 -2.52
C LEU A 16 29.64 -6.05 -2.18
N PHE A 17 28.76 -5.50 -3.00
CA PHE A 17 27.31 -5.64 -2.86
C PHE A 17 26.88 -7.11 -2.99
N GLY A 18 27.38 -7.83 -4.00
CA GLY A 18 27.15 -9.26 -4.18
C GLY A 18 27.71 -10.12 -3.03
N SER A 19 28.81 -9.71 -2.41
CA SER A 19 29.41 -10.42 -1.27
C SER A 19 28.63 -10.21 0.03
N VAL A 20 28.06 -9.02 0.22
CA VAL A 20 27.17 -8.71 1.36
C VAL A 20 25.83 -9.44 1.20
N LEU A 21 25.31 -9.56 -0.02
CA LEU A 21 24.09 -10.32 -0.31
C LEU A 21 24.28 -11.84 -0.18
N ALA A 22 25.47 -12.36 -0.43
CA ALA A 22 25.78 -13.79 -0.26
C ALA A 22 26.07 -14.20 1.21
N ALA A 23 26.32 -13.24 2.11
CA ALA A 23 26.70 -13.52 3.49
C ALA A 23 25.52 -13.52 4.49
N CYS A 24 24.35 -13.00 4.10
CA CYS A 24 23.11 -13.08 4.87
C CYS A 24 22.09 -13.92 4.10
N GLY A 25 21.94 -15.19 4.48
CA GLY A 25 21.13 -16.19 3.78
C GLY A 25 19.62 -15.94 3.83
N GLY A 26 19.12 -15.18 2.86
CA GLY A 26 17.74 -15.27 2.40
C GLY A 26 17.75 -15.63 0.93
N GLU A 27 17.19 -16.78 0.56
CA GLU A 27 17.10 -17.19 -0.83
C GLU A 27 16.20 -16.25 -1.64
N PRO A 28 16.50 -16.07 -2.94
CA PRO A 28 15.75 -15.19 -3.83
C PRO A 28 14.26 -15.55 -3.93
N VAL A 29 13.37 -14.55 -3.91
CA VAL A 29 11.92 -14.74 -4.11
C VAL A 29 11.63 -15.26 -5.53
N PRO A 30 10.88 -16.37 -5.71
CA PRO A 30 10.57 -16.89 -7.04
C PRO A 30 9.65 -15.93 -7.82
N VAL A 31 10.04 -15.63 -9.07
CA VAL A 31 9.26 -14.89 -10.07
C VAL A 31 8.68 -15.87 -11.08
N LYS A 32 7.42 -15.69 -11.47
CA LYS A 32 6.60 -16.68 -12.19
C LYS A 32 7.01 -16.88 -13.65
N ASP A 33 7.59 -15.87 -14.31
CA ASP A 33 8.00 -15.94 -15.70
C ASP A 33 9.50 -16.22 -15.87
N THR A 34 9.82 -17.48 -16.16
CA THR A 34 11.15 -17.90 -16.64
C THR A 34 11.36 -17.61 -18.14
N GLU A 35 10.35 -17.07 -18.82
CA GLU A 35 10.40 -16.66 -20.23
C GLU A 35 10.67 -15.16 -20.43
N ALA A 36 10.70 -14.36 -19.36
CA ALA A 36 11.13 -12.97 -19.44
C ALA A 36 12.65 -12.90 -19.64
N ASP A 37 13.12 -12.04 -20.56
CA ASP A 37 14.56 -11.85 -20.86
C ASP A 37 15.39 -11.39 -19.64
N PHE A 38 14.72 -10.97 -18.54
CA PHE A 38 15.35 -10.56 -17.29
C PHE A 38 14.44 -10.84 -16.08
N VAL A 39 14.96 -11.60 -15.11
CA VAL A 39 14.35 -11.83 -13.79
C VAL A 39 15.38 -11.45 -12.74
N LEU A 40 15.02 -10.54 -11.83
CA LEU A 40 15.85 -10.17 -10.68
C LEU A 40 15.13 -10.54 -9.38
N ALA A 41 15.54 -11.66 -8.80
CA ALA A 41 15.10 -12.05 -7.49
C ALA A 41 16.09 -11.53 -6.44
N LEU A 42 15.63 -10.63 -5.57
CA LEU A 42 16.44 -10.03 -4.52
C LEU A 42 16.30 -10.83 -3.22
N PRO A 43 17.36 -10.93 -2.39
CA PRO A 43 17.24 -11.53 -1.08
C PRO A 43 16.32 -10.69 -0.19
N ARG A 44 15.74 -11.33 0.83
CA ARG A 44 14.95 -10.65 1.86
C ARG A 44 15.77 -9.55 2.55
N LEU A 45 15.27 -8.33 2.45
CA LEU A 45 15.83 -7.15 3.10
C LEU A 45 15.21 -7.00 4.49
N VAL A 46 15.99 -7.23 5.54
CA VAL A 46 15.55 -7.01 6.92
C VAL A 46 15.94 -5.62 7.38
N VAL A 47 14.97 -4.86 7.89
CA VAL A 47 15.15 -3.54 8.49
C VAL A 47 14.75 -3.61 9.96
N ASP A 48 15.72 -3.48 10.84
CA ASP A 48 15.51 -3.44 12.29
C ASP A 48 15.26 -2.01 12.73
N ILE A 49 14.08 -1.76 13.30
CA ILE A 49 13.72 -0.48 13.90
C ILE A 49 14.00 -0.56 15.39
N ASP A 50 14.88 0.31 15.89
CA ASP A 50 15.14 0.39 17.32
C ASP A 50 14.03 1.14 18.08
N GLU A 51 14.14 1.20 19.42
CA GLU A 51 13.20 1.90 20.29
C GLU A 51 13.06 3.41 20.01
N ASN A 52 14.07 4.01 19.37
CA ASN A 52 14.09 5.41 18.96
C ASN A 52 13.61 5.59 17.50
N GLY A 53 13.17 4.53 16.84
CA GLY A 53 12.72 4.54 15.47
C GLY A 53 13.84 4.60 14.43
N VAL A 54 15.10 4.39 14.82
CA VAL A 54 16.23 4.44 13.90
C VAL A 54 16.38 3.08 13.20
N PRO A 55 16.41 3.06 11.85
CA PRO A 55 16.51 1.82 11.08
C PRO A 55 17.97 1.34 10.95
N THR A 56 18.18 0.03 11.13
CA THR A 56 19.38 -0.70 10.72
C THR A 56 19.00 -1.61 9.56
N VAL A 57 19.72 -1.56 8.44
CA VAL A 57 19.34 -2.27 7.20
C VAL A 57 20.32 -3.40 6.95
N ALA A 58 19.82 -4.64 6.83
CA ALA A 58 20.62 -5.85 6.65
C ALA A 58 21.76 -6.00 7.69
N GLY A 59 21.50 -5.57 8.93
CA GLY A 59 22.49 -5.58 10.02
C GLY A 59 23.54 -4.46 9.94
N LEU A 60 23.49 -3.58 8.94
CA LEU A 60 24.38 -2.43 8.79
C LEU A 60 23.83 -1.22 9.54
N SER A 61 24.64 -0.65 10.44
CA SER A 61 24.24 0.52 11.21
C SER A 61 24.09 1.77 10.32
N PRO A 62 23.31 2.77 10.74
CA PRO A 62 23.19 4.04 10.02
C PRO A 62 24.53 4.71 9.72
N GLU A 63 25.49 4.64 10.63
CA GLU A 63 26.83 5.22 10.47
C GLU A 63 27.59 4.54 9.34
N LEU A 64 27.51 3.20 9.26
CA LEU A 64 28.15 2.43 8.19
C LEU A 64 27.49 2.68 6.83
N LEU A 65 26.16 2.77 6.78
CA LEU A 65 25.42 3.11 5.57
C LEU A 65 25.73 4.54 5.11
N ALA A 66 25.87 5.50 6.04
CA ALA A 66 26.25 6.87 5.72
C ALA A 66 27.65 6.96 5.07
N LEU A 67 28.60 6.11 5.49
CA LEU A 67 29.92 6.00 4.84
C LEU A 67 29.81 5.51 3.38
N LEU A 68 28.78 4.73 3.06
CA LEU A 68 28.44 4.28 1.70
C LEU A 68 27.60 5.30 0.93
N GLY A 69 27.33 6.47 1.51
CA GLY A 69 26.50 7.53 0.91
C GLY A 69 24.99 7.31 1.06
N VAL A 70 24.56 6.37 1.90
CA VAL A 70 23.16 6.08 2.17
C VAL A 70 22.81 6.60 3.57
N ASP A 71 22.12 7.73 3.64
CA ASP A 71 21.58 8.22 4.91
C ASP A 71 20.22 7.58 5.19
N VAL A 72 20.18 6.63 6.12
CA VAL A 72 18.92 5.97 6.51
C VAL A 72 18.16 6.71 7.61
N LYS A 73 18.77 7.74 8.23
CA LYS A 73 18.12 8.51 9.30
C LYS A 73 16.93 9.32 8.79
N GLN A 74 16.91 9.65 7.50
CA GLN A 74 15.75 10.25 6.84
C GLN A 74 14.52 9.34 6.81
N PHE A 75 14.70 8.03 7.01
CA PHE A 75 13.63 7.02 7.09
C PHE A 75 13.33 6.63 8.53
N ALA A 76 13.79 7.39 9.53
CA ALA A 76 13.48 7.13 10.92
C ALA A 76 11.97 7.21 11.18
N MET A 77 11.48 6.25 11.95
CA MET A 77 10.09 6.19 12.39
C MET A 77 9.89 7.05 13.64
N ASP A 78 8.71 7.64 13.80
CA ASP A 78 8.37 8.33 15.04
C ASP A 78 8.40 7.33 16.22
N PRO A 79 9.14 7.60 17.32
CA PRO A 79 9.22 6.70 18.48
C PRO A 79 7.85 6.35 19.08
N ARG A 80 6.84 7.22 18.91
CA ARG A 80 5.47 6.97 19.35
C ARG A 80 4.82 5.84 18.55
N VAL A 81 5.12 5.73 17.25
CA VAL A 81 4.64 4.64 16.40
C VAL A 81 5.33 3.34 16.79
N VAL A 82 6.66 3.37 17.02
CA VAL A 82 7.39 2.18 17.49
C VAL A 82 6.82 1.69 18.81
N THR A 83 6.65 2.59 19.78
CA THR A 83 6.05 2.25 21.08
C THR A 83 4.65 1.67 20.92
N TRP A 84 3.83 2.26 20.06
CA TRP A 84 2.48 1.79 19.78
C TRP A 84 2.47 0.37 19.18
N PHE A 85 3.35 0.08 18.23
CA PHE A 85 3.51 -1.24 17.63
C PHE A 85 4.02 -2.26 18.65
N THR A 86 5.04 -1.91 19.44
CA THR A 86 5.55 -2.75 20.53
C THR A 86 4.46 -3.09 21.55
N GLN A 87 3.65 -2.11 21.95
CA GLN A 87 2.52 -2.30 22.88
C GLN A 87 1.42 -3.18 22.30
N ALA A 88 1.13 -3.00 21.01
CA ALA A 88 0.20 -3.83 20.26
C ALA A 88 0.77 -5.21 19.93
N ASN A 89 2.02 -5.54 20.30
CA ASN A 89 2.70 -6.79 19.93
C ASN A 89 2.81 -7.01 18.42
N ILE A 90 3.04 -5.94 17.66
CA ILE A 90 3.46 -6.02 16.26
C ILE A 90 4.97 -6.13 16.24
N GLN A 91 5.48 -7.33 15.96
CA GLN A 91 6.92 -7.61 15.96
C GLN A 91 7.53 -7.47 14.57
N HIS A 92 6.76 -7.76 13.52
CA HIS A 92 7.22 -7.51 12.16
C HIS A 92 6.10 -7.28 11.15
N ILE A 93 6.42 -6.47 10.15
CA ILE A 93 5.61 -6.27 8.95
C ILE A 93 6.48 -6.71 7.77
N GLU A 94 5.98 -7.64 6.96
CA GLU A 94 6.66 -8.11 5.76
C GLU A 94 5.89 -7.65 4.52
N LEU A 95 6.58 -6.98 3.61
CA LEU A 95 6.09 -6.56 2.31
C LEU A 95 6.76 -7.44 1.25
N VAL A 96 5.98 -8.29 0.59
CA VAL A 96 6.46 -9.15 -0.49
C VAL A 96 5.90 -8.62 -1.79
N GLN A 97 6.77 -8.04 -2.59
CA GLN A 97 6.44 -7.57 -3.93
C GLN A 97 6.70 -8.67 -4.95
N LYS A 98 5.69 -8.92 -5.79
CA LYS A 98 5.70 -9.83 -6.92
C LYS A 98 5.19 -9.11 -8.18
N ASP A 99 5.19 -9.83 -9.30
CA ASP A 99 4.71 -9.36 -10.60
C ASP A 99 3.26 -8.85 -10.56
N ASP A 100 2.43 -9.44 -9.71
CA ASP A 100 0.99 -9.16 -9.59
C ASP A 100 0.58 -8.32 -8.37
N GLY A 101 1.52 -7.90 -7.51
CA GLY A 101 1.14 -7.15 -6.31
C GLY A 101 2.21 -6.92 -5.25
N ILE A 102 1.81 -6.21 -4.18
CA ILE A 102 2.51 -6.15 -2.89
C ILE A 102 1.65 -6.83 -1.85
N TYR A 103 2.07 -8.02 -1.43
CA TYR A 103 1.50 -8.78 -0.34
C TYR A 103 1.99 -8.22 0.99
N VAL A 104 1.08 -8.08 1.94
CA VAL A 104 1.36 -7.52 3.26
C VAL A 104 1.13 -8.59 4.31
N PHE A 105 2.15 -8.89 5.09
CA PHE A 105 2.05 -9.77 6.24
C PHE A 105 2.32 -8.98 7.51
N VAL A 106 1.54 -9.25 8.54
CA VAL A 106 1.78 -8.71 9.88
C VAL A 106 1.93 -9.89 10.82
N ASN A 107 3.07 -9.98 11.50
CA ASN A 107 3.41 -11.14 12.35
C ASN A 107 3.23 -12.49 11.63
N GLY A 108 3.58 -12.54 10.33
CA GLY A 108 3.50 -13.75 9.50
C GLY A 108 2.10 -14.04 8.92
N VAL A 109 1.08 -13.26 9.28
CA VAL A 109 -0.29 -13.45 8.80
C VAL A 109 -0.56 -12.54 7.60
N LEU A 110 -1.01 -13.12 6.48
CA LEU A 110 -1.37 -12.37 5.26
C LEU A 110 -2.61 -11.49 5.49
N MET A 111 -2.50 -10.23 5.11
CA MET A 111 -3.51 -9.17 5.19
C MET A 111 -4.11 -8.86 3.80
N PRO A 112 -5.20 -8.06 3.73
CA PRO A 112 -5.58 -7.41 2.49
C PRO A 112 -4.37 -6.68 1.89
N HIS A 113 -4.22 -6.79 0.57
CA HIS A 113 -2.98 -6.42 -0.09
C HIS A 113 -3.23 -5.69 -1.41
N LEU A 114 -2.19 -5.13 -2.02
CA LEU A 114 -2.32 -4.40 -3.28
C LEU A 114 -2.06 -5.36 -4.44
N GLY A 115 -3.00 -5.45 -5.37
CA GLY A 115 -2.86 -6.20 -6.62
C GLY A 115 -2.83 -5.27 -7.82
N TRP A 116 -2.20 -5.72 -8.89
CA TRP A 116 -2.23 -5.05 -10.19
C TRP A 116 -2.00 -6.00 -11.36
N ASN A 117 -2.37 -5.57 -12.56
CA ASN A 117 -1.89 -6.12 -13.83
C ASN A 117 -0.92 -5.16 -14.54
N SER A 118 -0.48 -5.54 -15.75
CA SER A 118 0.55 -4.84 -16.52
C SER A 118 0.28 -3.36 -16.75
N ASN A 119 -0.99 -2.95 -16.95
CA ASN A 119 -1.31 -1.56 -17.32
C ASN A 119 -1.69 -0.69 -16.11
N GLU A 120 -2.11 -1.30 -15.00
CA GLU A 120 -2.65 -0.55 -13.85
C GLU A 120 -1.60 0.30 -13.14
N LEU A 121 -0.36 -0.18 -13.02
CA LEU A 121 0.74 0.62 -12.44
C LEU A 121 1.08 1.86 -13.27
N GLU A 122 0.98 1.75 -14.60
CA GLU A 122 1.17 2.89 -15.51
C GLU A 122 0.04 3.90 -15.34
N ASN A 123 -1.21 3.44 -15.35
CA ASN A 123 -2.40 4.28 -15.12
C ASN A 123 -2.30 5.04 -13.78
N MET A 124 -1.86 4.36 -12.72
CA MET A 124 -1.65 4.98 -11.40
C MET A 124 -0.55 6.03 -11.42
N THR A 125 0.58 5.74 -12.08
CA THR A 125 1.70 6.68 -12.21
C THR A 125 1.28 7.94 -12.96
N ASP A 126 0.54 7.78 -14.06
CA ASP A 126 0.03 8.89 -14.84
C ASP A 126 -1.03 9.70 -14.08
N ALA A 127 -1.94 9.04 -13.37
CA ALA A 127 -2.92 9.72 -12.52
C ALA A 127 -2.23 10.53 -11.41
N MET A 128 -1.26 9.95 -10.71
CA MET A 128 -0.50 10.64 -9.66
C MET A 128 0.32 11.82 -10.19
N ALA A 129 0.89 11.69 -11.40
CA ALA A 129 1.58 12.78 -12.08
C ALA A 129 0.62 13.92 -12.45
N LYS A 130 -0.54 13.61 -13.03
CA LYS A 130 -1.59 14.58 -13.39
C LYS A 130 -2.13 15.32 -12.16
N LEU A 131 -2.30 14.62 -11.04
CA LEU A 131 -2.73 15.19 -9.75
C LEU A 131 -1.63 15.97 -9.01
N GLY A 132 -0.40 15.99 -9.52
CA GLY A 132 0.73 16.65 -8.87
C GLY A 132 1.17 16.00 -7.56
N VAL A 133 0.77 14.76 -7.30
CA VAL A 133 1.21 13.97 -6.13
C VAL A 133 2.69 13.63 -6.26
N ILE A 134 3.10 13.25 -7.47
CA ILE A 134 4.50 13.01 -7.79
C ILE A 134 5.11 14.33 -8.28
N LYS A 135 6.08 14.85 -7.52
CA LYS A 135 6.83 16.04 -7.93
C LYS A 135 7.58 15.79 -9.26
N PRO A 136 7.69 16.78 -10.15
CA PRO A 136 8.29 16.62 -11.48
C PRO A 136 9.66 15.94 -11.48
N GLU A 137 10.50 16.20 -10.48
CA GLU A 137 11.84 15.62 -10.34
C GLU A 137 11.84 14.09 -10.15
N PHE A 138 10.74 13.51 -9.64
CA PHE A 138 10.62 12.06 -9.42
C PHE A 138 9.87 11.35 -10.55
N GLN A 139 9.16 12.07 -11.42
CA GLN A 139 8.35 11.46 -12.49
C GLN A 139 9.19 10.61 -13.45
N THR A 140 10.36 11.11 -13.85
CA THR A 140 11.27 10.38 -14.74
C THR A 140 11.81 9.10 -14.09
N ILE A 141 12.12 9.17 -12.79
CA ILE A 141 12.65 8.01 -12.05
C ILE A 141 11.55 6.96 -11.87
N ILE A 142 10.34 7.38 -11.48
CA ILE A 142 9.22 6.45 -11.28
C ILE A 142 8.86 5.77 -12.60
N ARG A 143 8.72 6.52 -13.69
CA ARG A 143 8.45 5.94 -15.02
C ARG A 143 9.54 4.98 -15.49
N PHE A 144 10.80 5.27 -15.16
CA PHE A 144 11.90 4.35 -15.43
C PHE A 144 11.79 3.07 -14.59
N LEU A 145 11.38 3.15 -13.32
CA LEU A 145 11.33 2.02 -12.39
C LEU A 145 10.10 1.13 -12.56
N VAL A 146 8.96 1.66 -13.02
CA VAL A 146 7.69 0.89 -13.14
C VAL A 146 7.87 -0.45 -13.89
N PRO A 147 8.51 -0.50 -15.09
CA PRO A 147 8.73 -1.76 -15.79
C PRO A 147 9.60 -2.75 -15.00
N PHE A 148 10.52 -2.27 -14.17
CA PHE A 148 11.36 -3.14 -13.34
C PHE A 148 10.57 -3.71 -12.17
N ILE A 149 9.69 -2.92 -11.55
CA ILE A 149 8.87 -3.39 -10.42
C ILE A 149 8.09 -4.65 -10.82
N GLN A 150 7.54 -4.69 -12.03
CA GLN A 150 6.80 -5.87 -12.53
C GLN A 150 7.67 -7.12 -12.75
N HIS A 151 9.00 -6.99 -12.77
CA HIS A 151 9.94 -8.09 -13.03
C HIS A 151 10.95 -8.33 -11.91
N THR A 152 10.85 -7.57 -10.81
CA THR A 152 11.62 -7.78 -9.60
C THR A 152 10.79 -8.46 -8.54
N GLY A 153 11.38 -9.43 -7.83
CA GLY A 153 10.84 -9.91 -6.56
C GLY A 153 11.60 -9.24 -5.41
N LEU A 154 10.91 -8.45 -4.60
CA LEU A 154 11.49 -7.81 -3.42
C LEU A 154 10.72 -8.20 -2.16
N ASN A 155 11.43 -8.69 -1.16
CA ASN A 155 10.88 -8.98 0.16
C ASN A 155 11.52 -8.03 1.18
N VAL A 156 10.73 -7.16 1.79
CA VAL A 156 11.18 -6.25 2.85
C VAL A 156 10.50 -6.62 4.16
N VAL A 157 11.28 -6.86 5.20
CA VAL A 157 10.78 -7.09 6.56
C VAL A 157 11.16 -5.92 7.44
N LEU A 158 10.17 -5.24 8.00
CA LEU A 158 10.36 -4.28 9.09
C LEU A 158 10.21 -5.04 10.41
N ARG A 159 11.24 -5.06 11.26
CA ARG A 159 11.18 -5.65 12.60
C ARG A 159 11.13 -4.54 13.65
N PHE A 160 10.26 -4.73 14.63
CA PHE A 160 10.04 -3.79 15.73
C PHE A 160 10.48 -4.42 17.06
N PRO A 161 10.79 -3.59 18.07
CA PRO A 161 11.09 -4.10 19.40
C PRO A 161 9.90 -4.89 19.95
N LYS A 162 10.18 -5.97 20.68
CA LYS A 162 9.16 -6.75 21.39
C LYS A 162 9.10 -6.36 22.86
N GLN A 163 7.98 -6.66 23.50
CA GLN A 163 7.89 -6.56 24.96
C GLN A 163 8.77 -7.64 25.63
N PRO A 164 9.40 -7.36 26.79
CA PRO A 164 10.39 -8.26 27.40
C PRO A 164 9.93 -9.70 27.68
N THR A 165 8.63 -9.93 27.82
CA THR A 165 8.04 -11.24 28.17
C THR A 165 7.27 -11.90 27.04
N VAL A 166 7.23 -11.30 25.85
CA VAL A 166 6.52 -11.86 24.71
C VAL A 166 7.49 -12.70 23.88
N GLU A 167 7.05 -13.90 23.50
CA GLU A 167 7.81 -14.80 22.63
C GLU A 167 8.01 -14.16 21.26
N GLU A 168 9.15 -14.48 20.63
CA GLU A 168 9.42 -13.99 19.28
C GLU A 168 8.50 -14.70 18.29
N ILE A 169 7.82 -13.91 17.46
CA ILE A 169 7.01 -14.46 16.37
C ILE A 169 7.95 -14.71 15.18
N PRO A 170 8.03 -15.94 14.66
CA PRO A 170 8.92 -16.25 13.55
C PRO A 170 8.48 -15.52 12.29
N LEU A 171 9.47 -15.09 11.49
CA LEU A 171 9.21 -14.62 10.14
C LEU A 171 8.65 -15.76 9.29
N ARG A 172 7.85 -15.40 8.26
CA ARG A 172 7.38 -16.35 7.27
C ARG A 172 8.57 -17.03 6.58
N ASP A 173 8.40 -18.28 6.20
CA ASP A 173 9.34 -18.95 5.30
C ASP A 173 9.26 -18.29 3.91
N VAL A 174 10.40 -17.89 3.33
CA VAL A 174 10.41 -17.22 2.01
C VAL A 174 9.92 -18.15 0.90
N ASP A 175 10.15 -19.45 1.06
CA ASP A 175 9.85 -20.49 0.07
C ASP A 175 8.39 -20.98 0.14
N GLU A 176 7.70 -20.64 1.24
CA GLU A 176 6.28 -20.95 1.36
C GLU A 176 5.50 -20.17 0.30
N PRO A 177 4.72 -20.88 -0.55
CA PRO A 177 3.92 -20.22 -1.55
C PRO A 177 2.90 -19.30 -0.88
N ILE A 178 2.75 -18.10 -1.43
CA ILE A 178 1.66 -17.23 -1.00
C ILE A 178 0.39 -17.80 -1.62
N GLU A 179 -0.45 -18.43 -0.80
CA GLU A 179 -1.74 -18.95 -1.24
C GLU A 179 -2.63 -17.79 -1.67
N MET A 180 -2.86 -17.69 -2.98
CA MET A 180 -3.89 -16.80 -3.50
C MET A 180 -5.23 -17.42 -3.14
N VAL A 181 -5.99 -16.74 -2.28
CA VAL A 181 -7.30 -17.25 -1.94
C VAL A 181 -8.26 -16.99 -3.10
N VAL A 182 -8.98 -18.04 -3.44
CA VAL A 182 -10.01 -18.04 -4.47
C VAL A 182 -11.18 -17.18 -3.99
N ALA A 183 -11.72 -16.41 -4.92
CA ALA A 183 -12.90 -15.61 -4.71
C ALA A 183 -14.02 -16.35 -3.97
N SER A 184 -14.65 -15.70 -3.00
CA SER A 184 -15.88 -16.22 -2.40
C SER A 184 -16.93 -16.35 -3.50
N SER A 185 -17.53 -17.52 -3.64
CA SER A 185 -18.61 -17.78 -4.61
C SER A 185 -20.00 -17.51 -4.03
N GLU A 186 -20.08 -16.92 -2.84
CA GLU A 186 -21.35 -16.58 -2.21
C GLU A 186 -22.02 -15.41 -2.93
N GLU A 187 -23.35 -15.46 -3.04
CA GLU A 187 -24.11 -14.35 -3.60
C GLU A 187 -23.99 -13.10 -2.68
N PRO A 188 -23.89 -11.89 -3.27
CA PRO A 188 -23.81 -10.67 -2.50
C PRO A 188 -25.09 -10.48 -1.67
N MET A 189 -24.92 -10.07 -0.41
CA MET A 189 -26.04 -9.75 0.48
C MET A 189 -26.70 -8.41 0.13
N ALA A 190 -25.99 -7.54 -0.59
CA ALA A 190 -26.50 -6.25 -1.05
C ALA A 190 -25.78 -5.80 -2.32
N ILE A 191 -26.52 -5.15 -3.21
CA ILE A 191 -26.00 -4.46 -4.40
C ILE A 191 -26.31 -2.97 -4.27
N LEU A 192 -25.28 -2.13 -4.27
CA LEU A 192 -25.37 -0.68 -4.17
C LEU A 192 -24.82 -0.05 -5.44
N LYS A 193 -25.58 0.85 -6.07
CA LYS A 193 -25.07 1.73 -7.13
C LYS A 193 -25.43 3.17 -6.82
N ALA A 194 -24.42 4.01 -6.67
CA ALA A 194 -24.58 5.43 -6.40
C ALA A 194 -23.80 6.26 -7.41
N ARG A 195 -24.43 7.33 -7.89
CA ARG A 195 -23.80 8.37 -8.69
C ARG A 195 -23.83 9.68 -7.91
N VAL A 196 -22.66 10.26 -7.71
CA VAL A 196 -22.45 11.54 -7.05
C VAL A 196 -21.93 12.52 -8.10
N VAL A 197 -22.67 13.59 -8.37
CA VAL A 197 -22.26 14.61 -9.35
C VAL A 197 -21.89 15.88 -8.61
N PHE A 198 -20.66 16.35 -8.76
CA PHE A 198 -20.19 17.61 -8.20
C PHE A 198 -20.53 18.77 -9.14
N ASP A 199 -21.01 19.88 -8.57
CA ASP A 199 -21.19 21.13 -9.31
C ASP A 199 -19.91 21.98 -9.32
N GLU A 200 -19.92 23.10 -10.06
CA GLU A 200 -18.83 24.09 -10.14
C GLU A 200 -18.42 24.66 -8.77
N THR A 201 -19.32 24.62 -7.78
CA THR A 201 -19.04 25.10 -6.42
C THR A 201 -18.42 24.03 -5.54
N GLY A 202 -18.35 22.78 -6.01
CA GLY A 202 -17.85 21.61 -5.26
C GLY A 202 -18.93 20.93 -4.43
N ALA A 203 -20.20 21.31 -4.59
CA ALA A 203 -21.30 20.66 -3.88
C ALA A 203 -21.71 19.37 -4.62
N PRO A 204 -21.74 18.22 -3.93
CA PRO A 204 -22.20 16.98 -4.51
C PRO A 204 -23.73 16.91 -4.56
N SER A 205 -24.22 16.17 -5.55
CA SER A 205 -25.62 15.79 -5.69
C SER A 205 -25.75 14.29 -5.90
N ILE A 206 -26.78 13.69 -5.30
CA ILE A 206 -27.08 12.26 -5.43
C ILE A 206 -28.53 12.16 -5.87
N LEU A 207 -28.80 11.41 -6.95
CA LEU A 207 -30.13 11.30 -7.55
C LEU A 207 -30.75 12.68 -7.90
N GLY A 208 -29.91 13.65 -8.27
CA GLY A 208 -30.32 15.02 -8.60
C GLY A 208 -30.61 15.93 -7.40
N LEU A 209 -30.45 15.45 -6.17
CA LEU A 209 -30.61 16.26 -4.96
C LEU A 209 -29.25 16.73 -4.45
N SER A 210 -29.05 18.04 -4.34
CA SER A 210 -27.82 18.60 -3.75
C SER A 210 -27.74 18.29 -2.26
N THR A 211 -26.53 18.09 -1.73
CA THR A 211 -26.32 18.03 -0.27
C THR A 211 -26.76 19.30 0.45
N ARG A 212 -26.82 20.44 -0.24
CA ARG A 212 -27.37 21.69 0.30
C ARG A 212 -28.89 21.60 0.47
N ASP A 213 -29.60 21.11 -0.55
CA ASP A 213 -31.05 20.92 -0.49
C ASP A 213 -31.42 19.88 0.58
N LEU A 214 -30.64 18.80 0.68
CA LEU A 214 -30.81 17.79 1.73
C LEU A 214 -30.54 18.35 3.13
N ALA A 215 -29.55 19.23 3.27
CA ALA A 215 -29.27 19.92 4.52
C ALA A 215 -30.39 20.88 4.91
N ASP A 216 -30.96 21.60 3.95
CA ASP A 216 -32.13 22.47 4.14
C ASP A 216 -33.39 21.65 4.48
N ALA A 217 -33.49 20.41 4.00
CA ALA A 217 -34.54 19.44 4.32
C ALA A 217 -34.36 18.72 5.67
N GLY A 218 -33.35 19.10 6.46
CA GLY A 218 -33.15 18.59 7.83
C GLY A 218 -31.94 17.67 8.02
N LEU A 219 -31.20 17.34 6.96
CA LEU A 219 -29.94 16.58 7.05
C LEU A 219 -28.73 17.51 7.21
N ALA A 220 -28.76 18.38 8.23
CA ALA A 220 -27.82 19.50 8.40
C ALA A 220 -26.32 19.11 8.33
N GLY A 221 -25.97 17.87 8.67
CA GLY A 221 -24.61 17.33 8.57
C GLY A 221 -24.04 17.27 7.13
N LEU A 222 -24.90 17.36 6.10
CA LEU A 222 -24.47 17.30 4.71
C LEU A 222 -24.03 18.66 4.13
N ARG A 223 -24.27 19.78 4.84
CA ARG A 223 -24.01 21.14 4.32
C ARG A 223 -22.55 21.38 3.93
N ASN A 224 -21.63 20.76 4.68
CA ASN A 224 -20.19 20.93 4.50
C ASN A 224 -19.54 19.76 3.74
N VAL A 225 -20.36 18.85 3.20
CA VAL A 225 -19.88 17.76 2.36
C VAL A 225 -19.68 18.33 0.95
N GLY A 226 -18.43 18.48 0.55
CA GLY A 226 -18.07 18.99 -0.77
C GLY A 226 -16.57 19.11 -0.97
N LEU A 227 -16.17 19.31 -2.22
CA LEU A 227 -14.79 19.56 -2.58
C LEU A 227 -14.45 21.04 -2.46
N THR A 228 -13.20 21.34 -2.09
CA THR A 228 -12.70 22.71 -2.16
C THR A 228 -12.55 23.13 -3.63
N GLN A 229 -12.60 24.43 -3.88
CA GLN A 229 -12.34 25.00 -5.21
C GLN A 229 -10.94 24.63 -5.74
N GLU A 230 -9.94 24.59 -4.84
CA GLU A 230 -8.59 24.13 -5.18
C GLU A 230 -8.60 22.67 -5.66
N THR A 231 -9.31 21.77 -4.96
CA THR A 231 -9.39 20.37 -5.38
C THR A 231 -10.13 20.22 -6.70
N LEU A 232 -11.25 20.92 -6.90
CA LEU A 232 -11.95 20.90 -8.21
C LEU A 232 -11.04 21.37 -9.33
N GLN A 233 -10.32 22.48 -9.12
CA GLN A 233 -9.39 23.01 -10.12
C GLN A 233 -8.29 22.01 -10.44
N LYS A 234 -7.72 21.31 -9.45
CA LYS A 234 -6.75 20.24 -9.67
C LYS A 234 -7.34 19.07 -10.47
N MET A 235 -8.59 18.67 -10.20
CA MET A 235 -9.26 17.62 -10.97
C MET A 235 -9.44 18.04 -12.43
N LYS A 236 -9.87 19.29 -12.68
CA LYS A 236 -10.00 19.87 -14.04
C LYS A 236 -8.65 19.92 -14.76
N GLU A 237 -7.61 20.44 -14.11
CA GLU A 237 -6.25 20.51 -14.67
C GLU A 237 -5.66 19.12 -14.96
N ALA A 238 -5.98 18.14 -14.12
CA ALA A 238 -5.62 16.74 -14.33
C ALA A 238 -6.47 16.04 -15.40
N GLY A 239 -7.51 16.71 -15.93
CA GLY A 239 -8.46 16.15 -16.89
C GLY A 239 -9.34 15.05 -16.30
N ILE A 240 -9.50 15.00 -14.98
CA ILE A 240 -10.29 13.99 -14.26
C ILE A 240 -11.76 14.39 -14.30
N GLN A 241 -12.55 13.59 -15.00
CA GLN A 241 -14.00 13.76 -15.16
C GLN A 241 -14.77 12.80 -14.26
N LYS A 242 -14.19 11.62 -14.02
CA LYS A 242 -14.87 10.54 -13.31
C LYS A 242 -13.89 9.75 -12.44
N ILE A 243 -14.29 9.50 -11.20
CA ILE A 243 -13.65 8.51 -10.32
C ILE A 243 -14.69 7.44 -9.99
N THR A 244 -14.34 6.17 -10.18
CA THR A 244 -15.21 5.05 -9.78
C THR A 244 -14.54 4.26 -8.68
N ILE A 245 -15.31 3.90 -7.66
CA ILE A 245 -14.89 3.00 -6.59
C ILE A 245 -15.87 1.84 -6.60
N GLN A 246 -15.36 0.62 -6.79
CA GLN A 246 -16.16 -0.59 -6.77
C GLN A 246 -15.68 -1.55 -5.68
N THR A 247 -16.60 -1.92 -4.80
CA THR A 247 -16.40 -3.02 -3.84
C THR A 247 -16.96 -4.29 -4.47
N THR A 248 -16.18 -5.36 -4.42
CA THR A 248 -16.56 -6.71 -4.82
C THR A 248 -16.27 -7.68 -3.67
N PRO A 249 -16.75 -8.93 -3.74
CA PRO A 249 -16.37 -9.95 -2.75
C PRO A 249 -14.86 -10.16 -2.60
N ASN A 250 -14.08 -9.79 -3.62
CA ASN A 250 -12.65 -10.10 -3.71
C ASN A 250 -11.75 -8.87 -3.63
N GLY A 251 -12.32 -7.68 -3.52
CA GLY A 251 -11.49 -6.48 -3.50
C GLY A 251 -12.20 -5.16 -3.70
N LEU A 252 -11.39 -4.10 -3.57
CA LEU A 252 -11.72 -2.72 -3.88
C LEU A 252 -11.01 -2.30 -5.16
N ILE A 253 -11.77 -1.95 -6.17
CA ILE A 253 -11.24 -1.55 -7.47
C ILE A 253 -11.50 -0.06 -7.67
N PHE A 254 -10.54 0.63 -8.27
CA PHE A 254 -10.57 2.06 -8.50
C PHE A 254 -10.37 2.35 -9.99
N TRP A 255 -11.09 3.36 -10.49
CA TRP A 255 -10.89 3.90 -11.83
C TRP A 255 -10.82 5.41 -11.81
N ILE A 256 -10.01 5.95 -12.72
CA ILE A 256 -9.99 7.37 -13.09
C ILE A 256 -10.22 7.45 -14.59
N ASN A 257 -11.27 8.16 -15.03
CA ASN A 257 -11.63 8.27 -16.44
C ASN A 257 -11.70 6.91 -17.18
N ASP A 258 -12.25 5.90 -16.50
CA ASP A 258 -12.39 4.51 -16.98
C ASP A 258 -11.05 3.74 -17.11
N GLU A 259 -9.91 4.33 -16.73
CA GLU A 259 -8.64 3.63 -16.57
C GLU A 259 -8.57 3.01 -15.17
N GLN A 260 -8.44 1.68 -15.10
CA GLN A 260 -8.32 0.95 -13.83
C GLN A 260 -6.97 1.22 -13.17
N LEU A 261 -6.98 1.42 -11.85
CA LEU A 261 -5.81 1.54 -11.01
C LEU A 261 -5.55 0.23 -10.26
N PRO A 262 -4.39 0.08 -9.58
CA PRO A 262 -4.16 -1.03 -8.66
C PRO A 262 -5.29 -1.13 -7.64
N TYR A 263 -5.62 -2.37 -7.28
CA TYR A 263 -6.80 -2.70 -6.50
C TYR A 263 -6.41 -3.33 -5.16
N VAL A 264 -7.25 -3.19 -4.15
CA VAL A 264 -7.05 -3.89 -2.88
C VAL A 264 -7.66 -5.28 -3.01
N VAL A 265 -6.87 -6.32 -2.80
CA VAL A 265 -7.29 -7.71 -2.81
C VAL A 265 -7.70 -8.13 -1.40
N TRP A 266 -8.85 -8.79 -1.28
CA TRP A 266 -9.27 -9.42 -0.04
C TRP A 266 -10.15 -10.65 -0.28
N ASN A 267 -10.48 -11.31 0.82
CA ASN A 267 -11.59 -12.25 0.96
C ASN A 267 -12.15 -12.09 2.38
N ASP A 268 -13.09 -12.94 2.77
CA ASP A 268 -13.65 -12.95 4.13
C ASP A 268 -12.55 -13.09 5.21
N GLU A 269 -11.61 -14.01 5.04
CA GLU A 269 -10.56 -14.28 6.02
C GLU A 269 -9.61 -13.08 6.22
N TYR A 270 -9.18 -12.44 5.15
CA TYR A 270 -8.27 -11.29 5.17
C TYR A 270 -8.96 -10.09 5.80
N LEU A 271 -10.24 -9.86 5.51
CA LEU A 271 -11.00 -8.78 6.16
C LEU A 271 -11.19 -9.03 7.66
N ASN A 272 -11.42 -10.29 8.07
CA ASN A 272 -11.46 -10.66 9.49
C ASN A 272 -10.10 -10.42 10.16
N ARG A 273 -9.00 -10.89 9.56
CA ARG A 273 -7.63 -10.65 10.06
C ARG A 273 -7.29 -9.17 10.15
N ALA A 274 -7.70 -8.37 9.17
CA ALA A 274 -7.52 -6.91 9.20
C ALA A 274 -8.34 -6.25 10.30
N ALA A 275 -9.56 -6.74 10.58
CA ALA A 275 -10.37 -6.26 11.68
C ALA A 275 -9.76 -6.60 13.05
N ASP A 276 -9.19 -7.80 13.18
CA ASP A 276 -8.46 -8.23 14.37
C ASP A 276 -7.18 -7.42 14.58
N LEU A 277 -6.42 -7.16 13.51
CA LEU A 277 -5.25 -6.29 13.54
C LEU A 277 -5.63 -4.86 13.96
N TYR A 278 -6.71 -4.31 13.41
CA TYR A 278 -7.21 -3.01 13.85
C TYR A 278 -7.53 -3.02 15.34
N ALA A 279 -8.20 -4.06 15.82
CA ALA A 279 -8.54 -4.17 17.23
C ALA A 279 -7.29 -4.28 18.13
N GLN A 280 -6.27 -5.01 17.67
CA GLN A 280 -4.97 -5.16 18.32
C GLN A 280 -4.21 -3.82 18.40
N LEU A 281 -4.20 -3.04 17.32
CA LEU A 281 -3.56 -1.74 17.27
C LEU A 281 -4.31 -0.72 18.15
N TYR A 282 -5.63 -0.66 18.08
CA TYR A 282 -6.43 0.32 18.79
C TYR A 282 -7.03 -0.21 20.10
N PHE A 283 -6.21 -0.86 20.93
CA PHE A 283 -6.64 -1.64 22.11
C PHE A 283 -7.18 -0.83 23.31
N THR A 284 -7.12 0.50 23.27
CA THR A 284 -7.49 1.34 24.43
C THR A 284 -9.00 1.62 24.50
N PRO A 285 -9.57 1.93 25.68
CA PRO A 285 -11.02 2.08 25.86
C PRO A 285 -11.68 3.16 24.98
N GLN A 286 -10.95 4.22 24.60
CA GLN A 286 -11.49 5.28 23.74
C GLN A 286 -11.83 4.82 22.32
N TYR A 287 -11.33 3.66 21.89
CA TYR A 287 -11.60 3.08 20.58
C TYR A 287 -12.58 1.90 20.61
N GLU A 288 -13.21 1.60 21.75
CA GLU A 288 -14.11 0.44 21.90
C GLU A 288 -15.18 0.40 20.81
N LEU A 289 -15.91 1.50 20.63
CA LEU A 289 -16.99 1.59 19.65
C LEU A 289 -16.46 1.41 18.22
N GLN A 290 -15.31 2.01 17.90
CA GLN A 290 -14.69 1.91 16.58
C GLN A 290 -14.22 0.49 16.30
N ARG A 291 -13.65 -0.22 17.29
CA ARG A 291 -13.27 -1.62 17.14
C ARG A 291 -14.48 -2.51 16.86
N GLU A 292 -15.56 -2.34 17.59
CA GLU A 292 -16.80 -3.11 17.37
C GLU A 292 -17.40 -2.83 15.99
N LEU A 293 -17.40 -1.56 15.57
CA LEU A 293 -17.84 -1.17 14.23
C LEU A 293 -16.95 -1.78 13.15
N VAL A 294 -15.63 -1.73 13.28
CA VAL A 294 -14.70 -2.31 12.30
C VAL A 294 -14.85 -3.82 12.24
N LYS A 295 -14.95 -4.51 13.39
CA LYS A 295 -15.19 -5.96 13.44
C LYS A 295 -16.51 -6.37 12.78
N THR A 296 -17.51 -5.51 12.82
CA THR A 296 -18.81 -5.79 12.20
C THR A 296 -18.82 -5.46 10.72
N ILE A 297 -18.31 -4.28 10.35
CA ILE A 297 -18.46 -3.72 8.99
C ILE A 297 -17.41 -4.29 8.04
N LEU A 298 -16.16 -4.43 8.48
CA LEU A 298 -15.06 -4.78 7.58
C LEU A 298 -15.28 -6.15 6.93
N PRO A 299 -15.60 -7.24 7.68
CA PRO A 299 -15.90 -8.53 7.05
C PRO A 299 -17.15 -8.50 6.17
N ALA A 300 -18.14 -7.66 6.48
CA ALA A 300 -19.35 -7.55 5.67
C ALA A 300 -19.09 -6.98 4.26
N LEU A 301 -17.95 -6.29 4.03
CA LEU A 301 -17.60 -5.76 2.71
C LEU A 301 -17.43 -6.86 1.66
N ALA A 302 -16.96 -8.05 2.03
CA ALA A 302 -16.85 -9.19 1.11
C ALA A 302 -18.22 -9.72 0.64
N ARG A 303 -19.32 -9.22 1.19
CA ARG A 303 -20.69 -9.58 0.78
C ARG A 303 -21.43 -8.43 0.13
N ILE A 304 -20.80 -7.28 -0.04
CA ILE A 304 -21.42 -6.09 -0.62
C ILE A 304 -20.80 -5.85 -2.00
N GLU A 305 -21.66 -5.84 -3.02
CA GLU A 305 -21.28 -5.34 -4.34
C GLU A 305 -21.70 -3.89 -4.45
N GLY A 306 -20.73 -2.99 -4.35
CA GLY A 306 -20.97 -1.55 -4.33
C GLY A 306 -20.27 -0.87 -5.50
N GLU A 307 -20.93 0.06 -6.16
CA GLU A 307 -20.31 0.97 -7.13
C GLU A 307 -20.69 2.40 -6.79
N ILE A 308 -19.68 3.23 -6.55
CA ILE A 308 -19.83 4.67 -6.36
C ILE A 308 -19.07 5.36 -7.49
N THR A 309 -19.81 6.08 -8.32
CA THR A 309 -19.23 6.95 -9.36
C THR A 309 -19.29 8.40 -8.90
N LEU A 310 -18.14 9.07 -8.87
CA LEU A 310 -18.00 10.50 -8.66
C LEU A 310 -17.77 11.17 -10.00
N GLU A 311 -18.62 12.13 -10.38
CA GLU A 311 -18.51 12.91 -11.61
C GLU A 311 -18.14 14.37 -11.28
N PHE A 312 -17.17 14.92 -11.99
CA PHE A 312 -16.64 16.27 -11.78
C PHE A 312 -17.00 17.20 -12.95
N PRO A 313 -17.19 18.50 -12.69
CA PRO A 313 -17.39 19.48 -13.74
C PRO A 313 -16.14 19.60 -14.62
N GLN A 314 -16.32 19.88 -15.91
CA GLN A 314 -15.23 20.14 -16.86
C GLN A 314 -14.75 21.59 -16.82
#